data_AF-A0AAN4ZII3-F1
#
_entry.id   AF-A0AAN4ZII3-F1
#
_cell.length_a   1.000
_cell.length_b   1.000
_cell.length_c   1.000
_cell.angle_alpha   90.00
_cell.angle_beta   90.00
_cell.angle_gamma   90.00
#
_symmetry.space_group_name_H-M   'P 1'
#
loop_
_entity.id
_entity.type
_entity.pdbx_description
1 polymer ?
#
loop_
_entity_poly.entity_id
_entity_poly.type
_entity_poly.pdbx_seq_one_letter_code
_entity_poly.pdbx_strand_id
1 'polypeptide(L)'
;KIQIFFRVTTSYADVKARVEKIVRGRAAIDHSLGGKDPVRLSLPSFPHEVGQAAFNTDIPYYTKHGDLKGVYLFGAGSITVAHGPHEFVPISELRESVAKHVQLAESILVKEHD
;
A
#
# COMPACT_ATOMS: atom_id res chain seq x y z
N LYS A 1 -3.40 24.04 15.90
CA LYS A 1 -3.01 23.36 14.64
C LYS A 1 -3.82 22.07 14.55
N ILE A 2 -4.63 21.89 13.51
CA ILE A 2 -5.40 20.65 13.29
C ILE A 2 -4.68 19.89 12.18
N GLN A 3 -4.65 18.56 12.28
CA GLN A 3 -4.14 17.68 11.25
C GLN A 3 -5.29 16.88 10.67
N ILE A 4 -5.33 16.78 9.35
CA ILE A 4 -6.33 16.00 8.61
C ILE A 4 -5.56 15.05 7.71
N PHE A 5 -5.86 13.76 7.83
CA PHE A 5 -5.25 12.70 7.03
C PHE A 5 -6.27 12.20 6.01
N PHE A 6 -5.81 12.00 4.78
CA PHE A 6 -6.61 11.43 3.71
C PHE A 6 -6.04 10.08 3.29
N ARG A 7 -6.92 9.11 3.08
CA ARG A 7 -6.63 7.94 2.22
C ARG A 7 -7.22 8.25 0.87
N VAL A 8 -6.39 8.19 -0.16
CA VAL A 8 -6.75 8.67 -1.50
C VAL A 8 -6.87 7.50 -2.46
N THR A 9 -7.87 7.55 -3.33
CA THR A 9 -8.07 6.62 -4.46
C THR A 9 -7.83 7.29 -5.81
N THR A 10 -7.64 8.61 -5.82
CA THR A 10 -7.16 9.43 -6.94
C THR A 10 -5.75 9.96 -6.62
N SER A 11 -5.16 10.76 -7.51
CA SER A 11 -3.86 11.36 -7.22
C SER A 11 -3.91 12.32 -6.03
N TYR A 12 -2.79 12.40 -5.32
CA TYR A 12 -2.56 13.38 -4.25
C TYR A 12 -2.83 14.81 -4.74
N ALA A 13 -2.44 15.11 -5.99
CA ALA A 13 -2.66 16.42 -6.61
C ALA A 13 -4.15 16.76 -6.76
N ASP A 14 -4.99 15.81 -7.18
CA ASP A 14 -6.44 16.02 -7.29
C ASP A 14 -7.07 16.31 -5.92
N VAL A 15 -6.71 15.54 -4.90
CA VAL A 15 -7.21 15.77 -3.54
C VAL A 15 -6.73 17.11 -2.99
N LYS A 16 -5.45 17.47 -3.18
CA LYS A 16 -4.90 18.77 -2.78
C LYS A 16 -5.69 19.93 -3.41
N ALA A 17 -5.91 19.89 -4.72
CA ALA A 17 -6.67 20.91 -5.43
C ALA A 17 -8.12 21.01 -4.93
N ARG A 18 -8.76 19.88 -4.61
CA ARG A 18 -10.11 19.87 -4.02
C ARG A 18 -10.15 20.50 -2.64
N VAL A 19 -9.20 20.18 -1.77
CA VAL A 19 -9.13 20.78 -0.42
C VAL A 19 -8.90 22.28 -0.53
N GLU A 20 -7.97 22.74 -1.37
CA GLU A 20 -7.73 24.17 -1.60
C GLU A 20 -9.01 24.89 -2.09
N LYS A 21 -9.72 24.29 -3.05
CA LYS A 21 -11.00 24.79 -3.55
C LYS A 21 -12.11 24.82 -2.50
N ILE A 22 -12.12 23.89 -1.56
CA ILE A 22 -13.08 23.87 -0.44
C ILE A 22 -12.72 24.95 0.57
N VAL A 23 -11.46 25.05 0.96
CA VAL A 23 -11.00 26.01 1.98
C VAL A 23 -11.23 27.45 1.52
N ARG A 24 -11.03 27.76 0.24
CA ARG A 24 -11.26 29.11 -0.34
C ARG A 24 -10.60 30.24 0.47
N GLY A 25 -9.36 30.03 0.90
CA GLY A 25 -8.60 31.01 1.67
C GLY A 25 -9.06 31.24 3.12
N ARG A 26 -10.07 30.49 3.61
CA ARG A 26 -10.56 30.62 5.00
C ARG A 26 -9.58 30.12 6.05
N ALA A 27 -8.56 29.36 5.64
CA ALA A 27 -7.48 28.88 6.48
C ALA A 27 -6.20 28.69 5.65
N ALA A 28 -5.04 28.80 6.29
CA ALA A 28 -3.78 28.39 5.72
C ALA A 28 -3.65 26.85 5.74
N ILE A 29 -3.19 26.27 4.63
CA ILE A 29 -2.98 24.81 4.52
C ILE A 29 -1.48 24.55 4.50
N ASP A 30 -1.01 23.77 5.48
CA ASP A 30 0.37 23.31 5.59
C ASP A 30 0.50 21.92 4.95
N HIS A 31 1.26 21.83 3.85
CA HIS A 31 1.49 20.59 3.10
C HIS A 31 2.82 19.90 3.48
N SER A 32 3.49 20.30 4.56
CA SER A 32 4.81 19.79 4.94
C SER A 32 4.88 18.28 5.17
N LEU A 33 3.76 17.63 5.54
CA LEU A 33 3.67 16.18 5.69
C LEU A 33 3.59 15.43 4.34
N GLY A 34 3.39 16.15 3.22
CA GLY A 34 3.33 15.59 1.88
C GLY A 34 2.13 14.68 1.63
N GLY A 35 2.21 13.91 0.54
CA GLY A 35 1.27 12.86 0.19
C GLY A 35 1.79 12.02 -0.96
N LYS A 36 1.10 10.89 -1.21
CA LYS A 36 1.48 9.90 -2.23
C LYS A 36 0.25 9.46 -3.00
N ASP A 37 0.48 9.11 -4.26
CA ASP A 37 -0.54 8.55 -5.13
C ASP A 37 -0.83 7.09 -4.73
N PRO A 38 -2.07 6.61 -4.96
CA PRO A 38 -2.41 5.22 -4.73
C PRO A 38 -1.60 4.33 -5.68
N VAL A 39 -1.13 3.19 -5.18
CA VAL A 39 -0.38 2.22 -5.99
C VAL A 39 -1.29 1.06 -6.35
N ARG A 40 -1.27 0.67 -7.62
CA ARG A 40 -1.90 -0.57 -8.08
C ARG A 40 -0.90 -1.71 -7.99
N LEU A 41 -1.25 -2.73 -7.22
CA LEU A 41 -0.42 -3.93 -7.05
C LEU A 41 -0.62 -4.91 -8.22
N SER A 42 0.42 -5.68 -8.50
CA SER A 42 0.39 -6.83 -9.41
C SER A 42 -0.34 -8.01 -8.76
N LEU A 43 -0.88 -8.89 -9.60
CA LEU A 43 -1.49 -10.15 -9.17
C LEU A 43 -0.51 -11.31 -9.42
N PRO A 44 -0.27 -12.20 -8.45
CA PRO A 44 0.56 -13.38 -8.68
C PRO A 44 -0.15 -14.40 -9.57
N SER A 45 0.62 -15.30 -10.19
CA SER A 45 0.11 -16.30 -11.15
C SER A 45 -0.49 -17.56 -10.51
N PHE A 46 -0.44 -17.68 -9.18
CA PHE A 46 -1.01 -18.79 -8.42
C PHE A 46 -2.28 -18.32 -7.67
N PRO A 47 -3.17 -19.25 -7.26
CA PRO A 47 -4.38 -18.89 -6.50
C PRO A 47 -4.06 -18.07 -5.25
N HIS A 48 -4.76 -16.96 -5.08
CA HIS A 48 -4.54 -16.03 -3.97
C HIS A 48 -5.85 -15.31 -3.64
N GLU A 49 -5.94 -14.86 -2.39
CA GLU A 49 -6.96 -13.89 -1.99
C GLU A 49 -6.47 -12.48 -2.32
N VAL A 50 -7.38 -11.64 -2.82
CA VAL A 50 -7.11 -10.23 -3.10
C VAL A 50 -7.87 -9.35 -2.12
N GLY A 51 -7.21 -8.27 -1.68
CA GLY A 51 -7.81 -7.28 -0.82
C GLY A 51 -7.35 -5.88 -1.20
N GLN A 52 -8.06 -4.87 -0.67
CA GLN A 52 -7.66 -3.48 -0.76
C GLN A 52 -7.20 -3.00 0.63
N ALA A 53 -5.96 -2.50 0.71
CA ALA A 53 -5.44 -1.88 1.90
C ALA A 53 -5.63 -0.35 1.81
N ALA A 54 -6.48 0.22 2.67
CA ALA A 54 -6.63 1.68 2.81
C ALA A 54 -5.56 2.27 3.77
N PHE A 55 -4.32 1.84 3.61
CA PHE A 55 -3.18 2.19 4.46
C PHE A 55 -2.01 2.65 3.60
N ASN A 56 -1.14 3.48 4.16
CA ASN A 56 0.07 3.91 3.46
C ASN A 56 1.14 2.82 3.57
N THR A 57 1.92 2.63 2.51
CA THR A 57 3.07 1.71 2.49
C THR A 57 4.29 2.46 1.96
N ASP A 58 5.46 1.82 1.94
CA ASP A 58 6.66 2.42 1.37
C ASP A 58 6.70 2.35 -0.17
N ILE A 59 5.84 1.54 -0.79
CA ILE A 59 5.83 1.32 -2.25
C ILE A 59 5.80 2.63 -3.06
N PRO A 60 4.95 3.64 -2.74
CA PRO A 60 4.93 4.90 -3.48
C PRO A 60 6.21 5.74 -3.39
N TYR A 61 7.14 5.43 -2.48
CA TYR A 61 8.44 6.12 -2.40
C TYR A 61 9.45 5.60 -3.43
N TYR A 62 9.24 4.41 -3.98
CA TYR A 62 10.10 3.84 -5.01
C TYR A 62 9.67 4.36 -6.37
N THR A 63 10.29 5.44 -6.87
CA THR A 63 9.86 6.13 -8.11
C THR A 63 9.87 5.24 -9.36
N LYS A 64 10.61 4.13 -9.36
CA LYS A 64 10.70 3.15 -10.45
C LYS A 64 9.92 1.86 -10.20
N HIS A 65 8.99 1.84 -9.23
CA HIS A 65 8.21 0.63 -8.96
C HIS A 65 7.41 0.14 -10.19
N GLY A 66 7.01 1.05 -11.08
CA GLY A 66 6.36 0.70 -12.35
C GLY A 66 7.25 -0.03 -13.35
N ASP A 67 8.58 0.02 -13.19
CA ASP A 67 9.55 -0.66 -14.05
C ASP A 67 9.85 -2.10 -13.54
N LEU A 68 9.34 -2.46 -12.36
CA LEU A 68 9.56 -3.78 -11.77
C LEU A 68 8.68 -4.84 -12.45
N LYS A 69 9.18 -6.08 -12.50
CA LYS A 69 8.43 -7.24 -13.02
C LYS A 69 7.11 -7.49 -12.27
N GLY A 70 7.03 -7.05 -11.01
CA GLY A 70 5.80 -7.05 -10.24
C GLY A 70 5.93 -6.24 -8.96
N VAL A 71 4.82 -5.68 -8.51
CA VAL A 71 4.70 -4.86 -7.31
C VAL A 71 3.67 -5.51 -6.40
N TYR A 72 4.11 -6.08 -5.29
CA TYR A 72 3.26 -6.86 -4.39
C TYR A 72 3.29 -6.27 -2.99
N LEU A 73 2.18 -6.40 -2.26
CA LEU A 73 2.09 -6.16 -0.83
C LEU A 73 1.52 -7.43 -0.20
N PHE A 74 2.32 -8.08 0.64
CA PHE A 74 2.01 -9.38 1.21
C PHE A 74 2.56 -9.47 2.63
N GLY A 75 1.81 -10.12 3.52
CA GLY A 75 2.21 -10.38 4.91
C GLY A 75 1.24 -11.34 5.59
N ALA A 76 1.67 -11.92 6.71
CA ALA A 76 0.81 -12.75 7.57
C ALA A 76 -0.10 -11.89 8.46
N GLY A 77 -1.20 -12.47 8.94
CA GLY A 77 -2.14 -11.79 9.82
C GLY A 77 -3.09 -10.85 9.07
N SER A 78 -3.80 -10.03 9.83
CA SER A 78 -4.75 -9.06 9.30
C SER A 78 -4.28 -7.63 9.53
N ILE A 79 -4.30 -6.82 8.48
CA ILE A 79 -4.05 -5.38 8.59
C ILE A 79 -5.10 -4.67 9.46
N THR A 80 -6.27 -5.27 9.69
CA THR A 80 -7.37 -4.65 10.45
C THR A 80 -7.10 -4.55 11.96
N VAL A 81 -6.10 -5.27 12.48
CA VAL A 81 -5.69 -5.20 13.89
C VAL A 81 -4.41 -4.38 14.10
N ALA A 82 -3.80 -3.87 13.03
CA ALA A 82 -2.60 -3.04 13.10
C ALA A 82 -2.86 -1.76 13.89
N HIS A 83 -1.90 -1.36 14.74
CA HIS A 83 -2.02 -0.23 15.67
C HIS A 83 -3.19 -0.34 16.67
N GLY A 84 -3.72 -1.55 16.89
CA GLY A 84 -4.72 -1.84 17.91
C GLY A 84 -4.11 -2.25 19.26
N PRO A 85 -4.88 -2.19 20.37
CA PRO A 85 -4.41 -2.60 21.70
C PRO A 85 -4.06 -4.10 21.79
N HIS A 86 -4.55 -4.90 20.85
CA HIS A 86 -4.33 -6.33 20.76
C HIS A 86 -3.81 -6.71 19.37
N GLU A 87 -2.84 -5.97 18.84
CA GLU A 87 -2.18 -6.34 17.59
C GLU A 87 -1.54 -7.74 17.72
N PHE A 88 -1.88 -8.65 16.79
CA PHE A 88 -1.39 -10.02 16.80
C PHE A 88 -1.28 -10.59 15.38
N VAL A 89 -0.50 -11.67 15.26
CA VAL A 89 -0.44 -12.52 14.08
C VAL A 89 -0.55 -13.99 14.53
N PRO A 90 -1.41 -14.81 13.91
CA PRO A 90 -1.43 -16.24 14.19
C PRO A 90 -0.09 -16.89 13.84
N ILE A 91 0.46 -17.70 14.75
CA ILE A 91 1.76 -18.38 14.53
C ILE A 91 1.70 -19.30 13.31
N SER A 92 0.55 -19.95 13.06
CA SER A 92 0.32 -20.77 11.87
C SER A 92 0.47 -19.94 10.58
N GLU A 93 -0.21 -18.81 10.49
CA GLU A 93 -0.11 -17.92 9.33
C GLU A 93 1.30 -17.37 9.14
N LEU A 94 1.99 -17.03 10.23
CA LEU A 94 3.37 -16.55 10.16
C LEU A 94 4.29 -17.63 9.56
N ARG A 95 4.13 -18.90 9.97
CA ARG A 95 4.89 -20.02 9.41
C ARG A 95 4.55 -20.29 7.94
N GLU A 96 3.27 -20.27 7.59
CA GLU A 96 2.81 -20.44 6.21
C GLU A 96 3.30 -19.32 5.29
N SER A 97 3.45 -18.10 5.82
CA SER A 97 3.87 -16.95 5.04
C SER A 97 5.27 -17.12 4.42
N VAL A 98 6.14 -17.90 5.05
CA VAL A 98 7.48 -18.21 4.51
C VAL A 98 7.35 -18.95 3.18
N ALA A 99 6.56 -20.02 3.14
CA ALA A 99 6.35 -20.80 1.92
C ALA A 99 5.67 -19.96 0.82
N LYS A 100 4.68 -19.14 1.19
CA LYS A 100 4.01 -18.21 0.24
C LYS A 100 4.96 -17.14 -0.30
N HIS A 101 5.88 -16.64 0.52
CA HIS A 101 6.88 -15.66 0.08
C HIS A 101 7.86 -16.27 -0.94
N VAL A 102 8.31 -17.51 -0.69
CA VAL A 102 9.14 -18.26 -1.65
C VAL A 102 8.37 -18.50 -2.96
N GLN A 103 7.12 -18.96 -2.88
CA GLN A 103 6.27 -19.17 -4.05
C GLN A 103 6.07 -17.87 -4.86
N LEU A 104 5.90 -16.73 -4.18
CA LEU A 104 5.81 -15.43 -4.84
C LEU A 104 7.11 -15.10 -5.58
N ALA A 105 8.27 -15.27 -4.94
CA ALA A 105 9.57 -15.03 -5.57
C ALA A 105 9.78 -15.92 -6.79
N GLU A 106 9.51 -17.23 -6.67
CA GLU A 106 9.62 -18.19 -7.77
C GLU A 106 8.70 -17.80 -8.95
N SER A 107 7.47 -17.37 -8.68
CA SER A 107 6.53 -16.93 -9.74
C SER A 107 7.04 -15.73 -10.55
N ILE A 108 7.94 -14.93 -9.98
CA ILE A 108 8.56 -13.76 -10.65
C ILE A 108 9.85 -14.17 -11.38
N LEU A 109 10.64 -15.07 -10.79
CA LEU A 109 11.97 -15.47 -11.28
C LEU A 109 11.92 -16.53 -12.39
N VAL A 110 10.97 -17.47 -12.36
CA VAL A 110 10.89 -18.59 -13.34
C VAL A 110 10.64 -18.10 -14.77
N LYS A 111 10.19 -16.86 -14.96
CA LYS A 111 10.07 -16.20 -16.28
C LYS A 111 11.40 -15.90 -17.00
N GLU A 112 12.56 -16.30 -16.47
CA GLU A 112 13.87 -16.09 -17.12
C GLU A 112 14.37 -17.28 -17.99
N HIS A 113 13.64 -18.40 -18.05
CA HIS A 113 14.12 -19.62 -18.72
C HIS A 113 13.26 -20.17 -19.88
N ASP A 114 12.31 -19.38 -20.40
CA ASP A 114 11.59 -19.69 -21.65
C ASP A 114 11.88 -18.65 -22.75
#